data_AF-M7SVT1-F1
#
_entry.id   AF-M7SVT1-F1
#
_cell.length_a   1.000
_cell.length_b   1.000
_cell.length_c   1.000
_cell.angle_alpha   90.00
_cell.angle_beta   90.00
_cell.angle_gamma   90.00
#
_symmetry.space_group_name_H-M   'P 1'
#
loop_
_entity.id
_entity.type
_entity.pdbx_description
1 polymer ?
#
loop_
_entity_poly.entity_id
_entity_poly.type
_entity_poly.pdbx_seq_one_letter_code
_entity_poly.pdbx_strand_id
1 'polypeptide(L)'
;MMVANQGWIIARRSDMASTALKQDGFTVFEIADHLFALRQHQDKKVSFVVGKRVIIIVPEGSGSPDVAALAEALVEHLRRTTTAATLEIIPFGSNLTQIKPWKDTVCLSLLELEDEFLATMNQQKMDLLRTITNETKTLLWITGADTLGDHPDPNLTLSSGLSRALMLEQPSLQFCVLHIGPVPHLDLSSTCENVVEILSSSTNRAKDDKEFVQKDGLLYISRFSPDLDINSLFNRRSALDGIGNPLEAVQKTPIAKSQPSKLCIGRIGMTETIYFQETCDPRTPPPPGFVDILVRAISLNAKDVYALNGRVETREATISLEWSGVVIAVGHDVSHLRIGDSVVVLGPGHFSTIERVAAWAAHRMLPGESYTIMPTLPLVYGTALYALRDRAHLRPGESVLIHSGGGALGMAAIAIAQRMGATIYTTAGSAARRAAVIAQLGLSEAHVFNSRDTSFVQGVNKMTCGRGVDVVINSLVGDLMHASWRCLAPYGRFVEVGKRELIDAGKLDMDVFLRNATFTAFDLSDLFFHDKIHRDCLQR
;
A
#
# COMPACT_ATOMS: atom_id res chain seq x y z
N MET A 1 -16.87 -38.54 15.49
CA MET A 1 -16.73 -38.58 16.96
C MET A 1 -15.49 -39.40 17.26
N MET A 2 -14.34 -38.75 17.48
CA MET A 2 -13.14 -39.46 17.94
C MET A 2 -13.32 -39.72 19.43
N VAL A 3 -13.73 -40.93 19.79
CA VAL A 3 -13.65 -41.39 21.17
C VAL A 3 -12.25 -41.97 21.32
N ALA A 4 -11.27 -41.11 21.61
CA ALA A 4 -10.06 -41.59 22.22
C ALA A 4 -10.40 -41.93 23.67
N ASN A 5 -9.82 -43.01 24.20
CA ASN A 5 -9.99 -43.49 25.59
C ASN A 5 -9.48 -42.50 26.67
N GLN A 6 -9.47 -41.19 26.39
CA GLN A 6 -8.94 -40.11 27.22
C GLN A 6 -9.79 -38.83 27.06
N GLY A 7 -10.82 -38.67 27.88
CA GLY A 7 -11.18 -37.40 28.55
C GLY A 7 -11.71 -36.18 27.80
N TRP A 8 -11.86 -36.16 26.47
CA TRP A 8 -12.41 -34.99 25.77
C TRP A 8 -13.26 -35.33 24.54
N ILE A 9 -14.22 -34.47 24.23
CA ILE A 9 -15.15 -34.57 23.10
C ILE A 9 -15.13 -33.25 22.35
N ILE A 10 -14.90 -33.30 21.03
CA ILE A 10 -15.16 -32.17 20.12
C ILE A 10 -16.37 -32.52 19.28
N ALA A 11 -17.39 -31.68 19.32
CA ALA A 11 -18.60 -31.82 18.53
C ALA A 11 -19.01 -30.47 17.95
N ARG A 12 -19.89 -30.50 16.95
CA ARG A 12 -20.48 -29.28 16.41
C ARG A 12 -21.44 -28.69 17.45
N ARG A 13 -21.43 -27.37 17.59
CA ARG A 13 -22.26 -26.66 18.56
C ARG A 13 -23.74 -26.97 18.35
N SER A 14 -24.40 -27.45 19.40
CA SER A 14 -25.86 -27.56 19.48
C SER A 14 -26.30 -27.54 20.95
N ASP A 15 -27.43 -26.88 21.24
CA ASP A 15 -27.95 -26.74 22.60
C ASP A 15 -28.21 -28.10 23.25
N MET A 16 -28.65 -29.07 22.44
CA MET A 16 -28.89 -30.45 22.87
C MET A 16 -27.59 -31.16 23.29
N ALA A 17 -26.51 -31.00 22.52
CA ALA A 17 -25.22 -31.61 22.86
C ALA A 17 -24.56 -30.92 24.06
N SER A 18 -24.66 -29.59 24.17
CA SER A 18 -24.15 -28.83 25.32
C SER A 18 -24.84 -29.25 26.63
N THR A 19 -26.17 -29.39 26.59
CA THR A 19 -26.97 -29.80 27.75
C THR A 19 -26.71 -31.25 28.17
N ALA A 20 -26.67 -32.17 27.21
CA ALA A 20 -26.40 -33.58 27.49
C ALA A 20 -25.00 -33.81 28.09
N LEU A 21 -23.98 -33.12 27.56
CA LEU A 21 -22.60 -33.27 28.03
C LEU A 21 -22.41 -32.67 29.43
N LYS A 22 -23.08 -31.55 29.74
CA LYS A 22 -23.11 -30.98 31.11
C LYS A 22 -23.81 -31.93 32.09
N GLN A 23 -24.90 -32.60 31.69
CA GLN A 23 -25.58 -33.61 32.52
C GLN A 23 -24.71 -34.84 32.81
N ASP A 24 -23.85 -35.23 31.86
CA ASP A 24 -22.92 -36.36 32.00
C ASP A 24 -21.61 -36.03 32.74
N GLY A 25 -21.54 -34.83 33.34
CA GLY A 25 -20.42 -34.38 34.17
C GLY A 25 -19.20 -33.91 33.38
N PHE A 26 -19.40 -33.42 32.15
CA PHE A 26 -18.35 -32.76 31.38
C PHE A 26 -18.45 -31.23 31.55
N THR A 27 -17.30 -30.57 31.66
CA THR A 27 -17.20 -29.12 31.50
C THR A 27 -17.19 -28.78 30.01
N VAL A 28 -18.11 -27.93 29.57
CA VAL A 28 -18.37 -27.65 28.15
C VAL A 28 -17.99 -26.22 27.79
N PHE A 29 -17.17 -26.06 26.75
CA PHE A 29 -16.73 -24.80 26.17
C PHE A 29 -17.28 -24.67 24.75
N GLU A 30 -17.89 -23.54 24.44
CA GLU A 30 -18.43 -23.25 23.12
C GLU A 30 -17.53 -22.21 22.44
N ILE A 31 -16.86 -22.61 21.34
CA ILE A 31 -15.95 -21.76 20.58
C ILE A 31 -16.42 -21.75 19.12
N ALA A 32 -16.93 -20.61 18.68
CA ALA A 32 -17.54 -20.43 17.35
C ALA A 32 -18.59 -21.53 17.06
N ASP A 33 -18.38 -22.34 16.02
CA ASP A 33 -19.30 -23.40 15.58
C ASP A 33 -19.07 -24.75 16.29
N HIS A 34 -18.16 -24.78 17.27
CA HIS A 34 -17.68 -26.02 17.89
C HIS A 34 -17.91 -25.99 19.40
N LEU A 35 -18.10 -27.19 19.95
CA LEU A 35 -18.33 -27.49 21.35
C LEU A 35 -17.19 -28.43 21.79
N PHE A 36 -16.52 -28.09 22.87
CA PHE A 36 -15.45 -28.88 23.50
C PHE A 36 -15.94 -29.30 24.87
N ALA A 37 -16.02 -30.60 25.14
CA ALA A 37 -16.42 -31.12 26.45
C ALA A 37 -15.29 -31.93 27.07
N LEU A 38 -14.94 -31.61 28.32
CA LEU A 38 -13.84 -32.22 29.06
C LEU A 38 -14.37 -32.91 30.31
N ARG A 39 -13.90 -34.13 30.58
CA ARG A 39 -14.21 -34.85 31.83
C ARG A 39 -12.97 -34.84 32.72
N GLN A 40 -13.06 -34.20 33.88
CA GLN A 40 -11.98 -34.23 34.86
C GLN A 40 -11.72 -35.66 35.33
N HIS A 41 -10.44 -36.03 35.41
CA HIS A 41 -10.00 -37.33 35.86
C HIS A 41 -10.01 -37.36 37.40
N GLN A 42 -10.61 -38.38 38.02
CA GLN A 42 -10.52 -38.56 39.48
C GLN A 42 -9.07 -38.79 39.94
N ASP A 43 -8.70 -38.09 41.02
CA ASP A 43 -7.50 -38.16 41.86
C ASP A 43 -6.45 -39.21 41.48
N LYS A 44 -5.59 -38.87 40.50
CA LYS A 44 -4.28 -39.51 40.39
C LYS A 44 -3.34 -38.85 41.38
N LYS A 45 -2.92 -39.59 42.41
CA LYS A 45 -1.79 -39.17 43.27
C LYS A 45 -0.60 -38.78 42.40
N VAL A 46 -0.07 -37.57 42.60
CA VAL A 46 1.04 -37.05 41.79
C VAL A 46 2.34 -37.72 42.20
N SER A 47 2.85 -38.62 41.34
CA SER A 47 4.07 -39.38 41.58
C SER A 47 5.36 -38.54 41.66
N PHE A 48 5.32 -37.28 41.20
CA PHE A 48 6.50 -36.41 41.08
C PHE A 48 6.96 -35.77 42.40
N VAL A 49 6.01 -35.51 43.30
CA VAL A 49 6.26 -34.81 44.56
C VAL A 49 6.61 -35.81 45.68
N VAL A 50 6.55 -37.11 45.39
CA VAL A 50 6.84 -38.20 46.33
C VAL A 50 8.24 -38.05 46.90
N GLY A 51 8.34 -37.76 48.20
CA GLY A 51 9.61 -37.65 48.92
C GLY A 51 10.40 -36.35 48.70
N LYS A 52 9.87 -35.38 47.95
CA LYS A 52 10.49 -34.05 47.77
C LYS A 52 10.02 -33.04 48.81
N ARG A 53 10.83 -32.00 49.05
CA ARG A 53 10.43 -30.84 49.84
C ARG A 53 9.68 -29.85 48.95
N VAL A 54 8.56 -29.31 49.41
CA VAL A 54 7.81 -28.25 48.72
C VAL A 54 7.88 -26.98 49.55
N ILE A 55 8.32 -25.88 48.94
CA ILE A 55 8.40 -24.57 49.58
C ILE A 55 7.52 -23.60 48.80
N ILE A 56 6.59 -22.95 49.51
CA ILE A 56 5.79 -21.85 48.99
C ILE A 56 6.41 -20.55 49.49
N ILE A 57 6.90 -19.73 48.55
CA ILE A 57 7.51 -18.44 48.81
C ILE A 57 6.43 -17.36 48.70
N VAL A 58 6.23 -16.63 49.78
CA VAL A 58 5.33 -15.48 49.86
C VAL A 58 6.12 -14.17 50.01
N PRO A 59 5.55 -12.99 49.71
CA PRO A 59 6.20 -11.71 49.96
C PRO A 59 6.66 -11.51 51.42
N GLU A 60 7.54 -10.53 51.64
CA GLU A 60 8.00 -10.15 53.00
C GLU A 60 6.81 -9.82 53.91
N GLY A 61 6.81 -10.36 55.15
CA GLY A 61 5.73 -10.11 56.11
C GLY A 61 4.44 -10.91 55.88
N SER A 62 4.51 -12.03 55.15
CA SER A 62 3.41 -12.96 54.82
C SER A 62 2.47 -12.51 53.69
N GLY A 63 2.68 -11.33 53.10
CA GLY A 63 1.87 -10.80 52.00
C GLY A 63 0.48 -10.31 52.44
N SER A 64 -0.37 -10.03 51.46
CA SER A 64 -1.78 -9.66 51.68
C SER A 64 -2.60 -10.85 52.24
N PRO A 65 -3.81 -10.62 52.79
CA PRO A 65 -4.72 -11.70 53.18
C PRO A 65 -5.03 -12.69 52.05
N ASP A 66 -5.05 -12.20 50.81
CA ASP A 66 -5.34 -12.99 49.62
C ASP A 66 -4.16 -13.91 49.25
N VAL A 67 -2.92 -13.40 49.34
CA VAL A 67 -1.71 -14.23 49.19
C VAL A 67 -1.66 -15.33 50.25
N ALA A 68 -1.96 -14.98 51.51
CA ALA A 68 -2.00 -15.94 52.61
C ALA A 68 -3.09 -17.01 52.40
N ALA A 69 -4.29 -16.61 51.98
CA ALA A 69 -5.39 -17.52 51.70
C ALA A 69 -5.05 -18.52 50.58
N LEU A 70 -4.42 -18.05 49.49
CA LEU A 70 -3.97 -18.94 48.41
C LEU A 70 -2.85 -19.87 48.87
N ALA A 71 -1.87 -19.37 49.64
CA ALA A 71 -0.77 -20.19 50.16
C ALA A 71 -1.28 -21.31 51.09
N GLU A 72 -2.21 -21.00 51.99
CA GLU A 72 -2.82 -21.98 52.89
C GLU A 72 -3.67 -23.00 52.12
N ALA A 73 -4.48 -22.55 51.15
CA ALA A 73 -5.26 -23.44 50.29
C ALA A 73 -4.36 -24.40 49.51
N LEU A 74 -3.24 -23.93 48.96
CA LEU A 74 -2.25 -24.75 48.27
C LEU A 74 -1.62 -25.78 49.21
N VAL A 75 -1.25 -25.41 50.44
CA VAL A 75 -0.69 -26.36 51.42
C VAL A 75 -1.70 -27.46 51.76
N GLU A 76 -2.94 -27.09 52.07
CA GLU A 76 -3.99 -28.05 52.43
C GLU A 76 -4.30 -29.00 51.27
N HIS A 77 -4.41 -28.46 50.05
CA HIS A 77 -4.67 -29.25 48.87
C HIS A 77 -3.49 -30.19 48.53
N LEU A 78 -2.25 -29.71 48.60
CA LEU A 78 -1.05 -30.52 48.34
C LEU A 78 -0.85 -31.63 49.37
N ARG A 79 -1.20 -31.40 50.65
CA ARG A 79 -1.19 -32.46 51.69
C ARG A 79 -2.15 -33.61 51.36
N ARG A 80 -3.28 -33.30 50.73
CA ARG A 80 -4.29 -34.29 50.35
C ARG A 80 -3.91 -35.06 49.07
N THR A 81 -3.34 -34.38 48.09
CA THR A 81 -3.12 -34.93 46.74
C THR A 81 -1.70 -35.47 46.49
N THR A 82 -0.72 -35.10 47.33
CA THR A 82 0.69 -35.49 47.16
C THR A 82 1.26 -36.22 48.39
N THR A 83 2.40 -36.89 48.22
CA THR A 83 3.18 -37.46 49.33
C THR A 83 4.53 -36.74 49.45
N ALA A 84 4.49 -35.42 49.58
CA ALA A 84 5.67 -34.59 49.84
C ALA A 84 6.34 -35.00 51.17
N ALA A 85 7.67 -34.88 51.24
CA ALA A 85 8.42 -35.12 52.47
C ALA A 85 8.17 -34.00 53.50
N THR A 86 8.16 -32.75 53.04
CA THR A 86 7.85 -31.55 53.85
C THR A 86 7.17 -30.49 53.00
N LEU A 87 6.27 -29.70 53.61
CA LEU A 87 5.50 -28.61 53.00
C LEU A 87 5.58 -27.38 53.92
N GLU A 88 6.22 -26.32 53.46
CA GLU A 88 6.50 -25.12 54.26
C GLU A 88 6.15 -23.85 53.48
N ILE A 89 5.55 -22.87 54.17
CA ILE A 89 5.38 -21.49 53.68
C ILE A 89 6.51 -20.65 54.27
N ILE A 90 7.25 -19.95 53.42
CA ILE A 90 8.44 -19.19 53.83
C ILE A 90 8.36 -17.79 53.24
N PRO A 91 8.39 -16.73 54.08
CA PRO A 91 8.50 -15.36 53.60
C PRO A 91 9.81 -15.16 52.84
N PHE A 92 9.76 -14.42 51.74
CA PHE A 92 10.95 -14.04 50.99
C PHE A 92 11.84 -13.17 51.86
N GLY A 93 13.08 -13.60 52.12
CA GLY A 93 13.97 -12.88 53.03
C GLY A 93 15.28 -13.63 53.26
N SER A 94 16.11 -13.11 54.17
CA SER A 94 17.45 -13.63 54.44
C SER A 94 17.48 -15.11 54.87
N ASN A 95 16.39 -15.61 55.47
CA ASN A 95 16.24 -17.01 55.89
C ASN A 95 16.36 -18.01 54.72
N LEU A 96 16.08 -17.58 53.48
CA LEU A 96 16.19 -18.42 52.28
C LEU A 96 17.63 -18.90 52.03
N THR A 97 18.64 -18.15 52.47
CA THR A 97 20.06 -18.53 52.30
C THR A 97 20.47 -19.75 53.13
N GLN A 98 19.72 -20.05 54.19
CA GLN A 98 19.97 -21.17 55.11
C GLN A 98 19.33 -22.48 54.63
N ILE A 99 18.41 -22.38 53.67
CA ILE A 99 17.67 -23.51 53.12
C ILE A 99 18.54 -24.18 52.06
N LYS A 100 19.19 -25.30 52.42
CA LYS A 100 19.93 -26.14 51.47
C LYS A 100 19.76 -27.62 51.84
N PRO A 101 19.73 -28.55 50.86
CA PRO A 101 19.89 -28.34 49.41
C PRO A 101 18.57 -28.03 48.66
N TRP A 102 18.61 -27.12 47.67
CA TRP A 102 17.45 -26.82 46.80
C TRP A 102 17.21 -27.87 45.70
N LYS A 103 18.19 -28.74 45.43
CA LYS A 103 18.15 -29.70 44.30
C LYS A 103 16.98 -30.68 44.36
N ASP A 104 16.46 -30.95 45.55
CA ASP A 104 15.33 -31.86 45.80
C ASP A 104 14.08 -31.10 46.30
N THR A 105 14.06 -29.78 46.06
CA THR A 105 12.97 -28.88 46.45
C THR A 105 12.17 -28.42 45.23
N VAL A 106 10.84 -28.51 45.32
CA VAL A 106 9.90 -27.86 44.41
C VAL A 106 9.53 -26.50 45.00
N CYS A 107 9.80 -25.44 44.25
CA CYS A 107 9.54 -24.08 44.70
C CYS A 107 8.29 -23.51 44.02
N LEU A 108 7.32 -23.05 44.81
CA LEU A 108 6.16 -22.28 44.35
C LEU A 108 6.37 -20.83 44.75
N SER A 109 6.40 -19.91 43.79
CA SER A 109 6.56 -18.47 44.05
C SER A 109 5.22 -17.76 43.91
N LEU A 110 4.82 -17.02 44.94
CA LEU A 110 3.66 -16.10 44.95
C LEU A 110 4.11 -14.63 45.00
N LEU A 111 5.35 -14.35 44.59
CA LEU A 111 5.96 -13.01 44.70
C LEU A 111 5.32 -11.97 43.78
N GLU A 112 4.74 -12.38 42.65
CA GLU A 112 4.06 -11.51 41.68
C GLU A 112 2.56 -11.77 41.63
N LEU A 113 1.97 -12.18 42.76
CA LEU A 113 0.52 -12.34 42.84
C LEU A 113 -0.20 -10.97 42.83
N GLU A 114 0.39 -9.97 43.48
CA GLU A 114 -0.14 -8.61 43.58
C GLU A 114 0.97 -7.55 43.39
N ASP A 115 2.17 -7.83 43.90
CA ASP A 115 3.30 -6.89 43.85
C ASP A 115 4.14 -7.06 42.57
N GLU A 116 4.61 -5.94 42.01
CA GLU A 116 5.51 -5.91 40.84
C GLU A 116 6.97 -6.27 41.23
N PHE A 117 7.17 -7.47 41.79
CA PHE A 117 8.44 -7.89 42.40
C PHE A 117 9.62 -7.79 41.42
N LEU A 118 9.48 -8.27 40.18
CA LEU A 118 10.59 -8.23 39.21
C LEU A 118 10.83 -6.82 38.67
N ALA A 119 9.79 -6.01 38.51
CA ALA A 119 9.91 -4.64 38.01
C ALA A 119 10.59 -3.70 39.03
N THR A 120 10.40 -3.96 40.32
CA THR A 120 10.90 -3.12 41.43
C THR A 120 12.08 -3.74 42.19
N MET A 121 12.66 -4.81 41.66
CA MET A 121 13.70 -5.60 42.33
C MET A 121 14.99 -4.80 42.56
N ASN A 122 15.48 -4.82 43.80
CA ASN A 122 16.79 -4.27 44.16
C ASN A 122 17.89 -5.37 44.19
N GLN A 123 19.15 -4.96 44.36
CA GLN A 123 20.30 -5.88 44.36
C GLN A 123 20.18 -7.00 45.41
N GLN A 124 19.71 -6.69 46.61
CA GLN A 124 19.55 -7.68 47.68
C GLN A 124 18.50 -8.74 47.33
N LYS A 125 17.34 -8.32 46.81
CA LYS A 125 16.27 -9.23 46.35
C LYS A 125 16.74 -10.09 45.17
N MET A 126 17.53 -9.53 44.26
CA MET A 126 18.14 -10.26 43.14
C MET A 126 19.07 -11.38 43.63
N ASP A 127 19.94 -11.10 44.60
CA ASP A 127 20.89 -12.09 45.12
C ASP A 127 20.17 -13.23 45.88
N LEU A 128 19.06 -12.93 46.56
CA LEU A 128 18.18 -13.95 47.14
C LEU A 128 17.48 -14.79 46.07
N LEU A 129 16.94 -14.17 45.02
CA LEU A 129 16.31 -14.89 43.90
C LEU A 129 17.32 -15.83 43.22
N ARG A 130 18.55 -15.37 42.98
CA ARG A 130 19.64 -16.19 42.42
C ARG A 130 19.95 -17.42 43.26
N THR A 131 19.84 -17.33 44.58
CA THR A 131 20.06 -18.48 45.47
C THR A 131 19.05 -19.60 45.19
N ILE A 132 17.81 -19.24 44.88
CA ILE A 132 16.75 -20.20 44.51
C ILE A 132 17.00 -20.71 43.09
N THR A 133 17.12 -19.80 42.11
CA THR A 133 17.15 -20.16 40.69
C THR A 133 18.40 -20.96 40.30
N ASN A 134 19.55 -20.74 40.94
CA ASN A 134 20.80 -21.46 40.62
C ASN A 134 20.83 -22.91 41.11
N GLU A 135 20.05 -23.25 42.14
CA GLU A 135 20.13 -24.58 42.76
C GLU A 135 18.83 -25.40 42.60
N THR A 136 17.67 -24.76 42.40
CA THR A 136 16.40 -25.47 42.22
C THR A 136 16.28 -26.10 40.83
N LYS A 137 15.62 -27.25 40.76
CA LYS A 137 15.28 -27.91 39.49
C LYS A 137 13.86 -27.61 39.03
N THR A 138 12.97 -27.20 39.94
CA THR A 138 11.56 -26.99 39.62
C THR A 138 11.07 -25.74 40.34
N LEU A 139 10.72 -24.73 39.55
CA LEU A 139 10.17 -23.46 40.00
C LEU A 139 8.85 -23.23 39.26
N LEU A 140 7.75 -23.12 39.98
CA LEU A 140 6.48 -22.66 39.45
C LEU A 140 6.20 -21.26 40.00
N TRP A 141 6.09 -20.30 39.08
CA TRP A 141 5.86 -18.90 39.39
C TRP A 141 4.42 -18.54 39.09
N ILE A 142 3.66 -18.21 40.13
CA ILE A 142 2.24 -17.93 40.05
C ILE A 142 2.07 -16.41 40.12
N THR A 143 1.35 -15.84 39.15
CA THR A 143 1.15 -14.40 39.04
C THR A 143 -0.32 -14.03 38.99
N GLY A 144 -0.64 -12.83 39.50
CA GLY A 144 -1.98 -12.25 39.40
C GLY A 144 -2.28 -11.59 38.05
N ALA A 145 -1.43 -11.78 37.04
CA ALA A 145 -1.64 -11.17 35.73
C ALA A 145 -2.88 -11.78 35.05
N ASP A 146 -3.91 -10.98 34.82
CA ASP A 146 -5.17 -11.40 34.20
C ASP A 146 -5.11 -11.38 32.66
N THR A 147 -4.14 -12.08 32.07
CA THR A 147 -3.80 -11.94 30.62
C THR A 147 -4.93 -12.29 29.65
N LEU A 148 -5.89 -13.11 30.07
CA LEU A 148 -7.09 -13.47 29.29
C LEU A 148 -8.39 -12.88 29.86
N GLY A 149 -8.38 -12.24 31.03
CA GLY A 149 -9.59 -11.68 31.64
C GLY A 149 -9.83 -10.21 31.29
N ASP A 150 -10.63 -9.54 32.13
CA ASP A 150 -11.17 -8.20 31.84
C ASP A 150 -10.19 -7.08 32.23
N HIS A 151 -9.21 -7.40 33.10
CA HIS A 151 -8.29 -6.41 33.66
C HIS A 151 -6.82 -6.90 33.63
N PRO A 152 -6.22 -7.09 32.43
CA PRO A 152 -4.84 -7.55 32.32
C PRO A 152 -3.85 -6.54 32.91
N ASP A 153 -2.98 -7.01 33.80
CA ASP A 153 -1.87 -6.21 34.35
C ASP A 153 -0.53 -6.67 33.72
N PRO A 154 0.07 -5.86 32.83
CA PRO A 154 1.33 -6.21 32.20
C PRO A 154 2.53 -6.18 33.17
N ASN A 155 2.48 -5.46 34.29
CA ASN A 155 3.62 -5.34 35.21
C ASN A 155 3.91 -6.65 35.95
N LEU A 156 2.93 -7.54 36.07
CA LEU A 156 3.05 -8.87 36.67
C LEU A 156 3.46 -9.98 35.68
N THR A 157 3.85 -9.62 34.45
CA THR A 157 4.15 -10.60 33.36
C THR A 157 5.64 -10.79 33.06
N LEU A 158 6.54 -10.08 33.77
CA LEU A 158 7.99 -10.14 33.50
C LEU A 158 8.58 -11.54 33.71
N SER A 159 8.00 -12.33 34.60
CA SER A 159 8.41 -13.72 34.86
C SER A 159 8.35 -14.62 33.62
N SER A 160 7.46 -14.35 32.65
CA SER A 160 7.38 -15.09 31.38
C SER A 160 8.57 -14.84 30.46
N GLY A 161 9.21 -13.67 30.54
CA GLY A 161 10.48 -13.41 29.86
C GLY A 161 11.67 -14.04 30.59
N LEU A 162 11.69 -13.86 31.92
CA LEU A 162 12.76 -14.38 32.78
C LEU A 162 12.86 -15.91 32.73
N SER A 163 11.72 -16.61 32.74
CA SER A 163 11.68 -18.07 32.67
C SER A 163 12.37 -18.60 31.41
N ARG A 164 12.07 -18.02 30.25
CA ARG A 164 12.69 -18.38 28.96
C ARG A 164 14.19 -18.14 28.95
N ALA A 165 14.65 -17.00 29.45
CA ALA A 165 16.08 -16.67 29.51
C ALA A 165 16.83 -17.63 30.45
N LEU A 166 16.33 -17.85 31.66
CA LEU A 166 16.99 -18.72 32.64
C LEU A 166 17.00 -20.19 32.22
N MET A 167 15.93 -20.69 31.59
CA MET A 167 15.91 -22.07 31.10
C MET A 167 16.88 -22.30 29.92
N LEU A 168 17.17 -21.28 29.11
CA LEU A 168 18.22 -21.34 28.08
C LEU A 168 19.63 -21.39 28.70
N GLU A 169 19.86 -20.61 29.76
CA GLU A 169 21.14 -20.58 30.48
C GLU A 169 21.35 -21.80 31.39
N GLN A 170 20.27 -22.34 31.96
CA GLN A 170 20.27 -23.44 32.91
C GLN A 170 19.27 -24.53 32.50
N PRO A 171 19.61 -25.42 31.57
CA PRO A 171 18.67 -26.42 31.02
C PRO A 171 18.12 -27.43 32.05
N SER A 172 18.73 -27.53 33.23
CA SER A 172 18.24 -28.38 34.32
C SER A 172 17.12 -27.75 35.14
N LEU A 173 16.91 -26.43 35.02
CA LEU A 173 15.83 -25.71 35.68
C LEU A 173 14.55 -25.85 34.85
N GLN A 174 13.48 -26.33 35.47
CA GLN A 174 12.13 -26.27 34.93
C GLN A 174 11.43 -25.07 35.57
N PHE A 175 11.40 -23.94 34.86
CA PHE A 175 10.73 -22.72 35.30
C PHE A 175 9.39 -22.61 34.57
N CYS A 176 8.31 -22.96 35.26
CA CYS A 176 6.94 -22.80 34.78
C CYS A 176 6.33 -21.48 35.29
N VAL A 177 5.51 -20.83 34.48
CA VAL A 177 4.74 -19.63 34.83
C VAL A 177 3.25 -19.95 34.70
N LEU A 178 2.47 -19.59 35.72
CA LEU A 178 1.02 -19.70 35.74
C LEU A 178 0.41 -18.32 36.06
N HIS A 179 -0.31 -17.77 35.09
CA HIS A 179 -1.11 -16.56 35.25
C HIS A 179 -2.50 -16.94 35.77
N ILE A 180 -2.89 -16.50 36.97
CA ILE A 180 -4.19 -16.85 37.57
C ILE A 180 -5.16 -15.68 37.68
N GLY A 181 -4.73 -14.43 37.50
CA GLY A 181 -5.57 -13.26 37.75
C GLY A 181 -5.72 -12.93 39.26
N PRO A 182 -6.54 -11.93 39.62
CA PRO A 182 -6.69 -11.47 41.01
C PRO A 182 -7.41 -12.52 41.88
N VAL A 183 -6.80 -12.87 43.01
CA VAL A 183 -7.29 -13.92 43.94
C VAL A 183 -8.76 -13.78 44.36
N PRO A 184 -9.31 -12.58 44.68
CA PRO A 184 -10.69 -12.45 45.12
C PRO A 184 -11.75 -12.96 44.13
N HIS A 185 -11.38 -13.12 42.86
CA HIS A 185 -12.26 -13.55 41.79
C HIS A 185 -12.07 -15.03 41.41
N LEU A 186 -11.21 -15.77 42.13
CA LEU A 186 -10.85 -17.14 41.80
C LEU A 186 -11.61 -18.17 42.62
N ASP A 187 -11.91 -19.31 41.99
CA ASP A 187 -12.19 -20.55 42.70
C ASP A 187 -10.86 -21.20 43.10
N LEU A 188 -10.49 -21.04 44.37
CA LEU A 188 -9.27 -21.58 44.95
C LEU A 188 -9.13 -23.09 44.78
N SER A 189 -10.24 -23.85 44.76
CA SER A 189 -10.18 -25.30 44.56
C SER A 189 -9.66 -25.64 43.17
N SER A 190 -10.27 -25.03 42.14
CA SER A 190 -9.85 -25.21 40.74
C SER A 190 -8.41 -24.74 40.51
N THR A 191 -8.00 -23.63 41.14
CA THR A 191 -6.62 -23.13 41.06
C THR A 191 -5.62 -24.12 41.64
N CYS A 192 -5.93 -24.72 42.80
CA CYS A 192 -5.06 -25.71 43.42
C CYS A 192 -4.95 -26.97 42.56
N GLU A 193 -6.06 -27.44 41.98
CA GLU A 193 -6.06 -28.58 41.04
C GLU A 193 -5.17 -28.29 39.82
N ASN A 194 -5.28 -27.10 39.25
CA ASN A 194 -4.48 -26.68 38.10
C ASN A 194 -2.98 -26.58 38.42
N VAL A 195 -2.62 -26.08 39.60
CA VAL A 195 -1.23 -26.08 40.09
C VAL A 195 -0.70 -27.51 40.18
N VAL A 196 -1.48 -28.43 40.73
CA VAL A 196 -1.11 -29.86 40.83
C VAL A 196 -0.96 -30.50 39.45
N GLU A 197 -1.87 -30.19 38.51
CA GLU A 197 -1.79 -30.67 37.12
C GLU A 197 -0.51 -30.18 36.43
N ILE A 198 -0.13 -28.91 36.58
CA ILE A 198 1.11 -28.34 36.03
C ILE A 198 2.34 -29.01 36.64
N LEU A 199 2.36 -29.19 37.96
CA LEU A 199 3.46 -29.89 38.63
C LEU A 199 3.58 -31.35 38.17
N SER A 200 2.46 -32.01 37.91
CA SER A 200 2.44 -33.39 37.41
C SER A 200 2.87 -33.48 35.93
N SER A 201 2.47 -32.53 35.10
CA SER A 201 2.73 -32.52 33.65
C SER A 201 4.19 -32.24 33.31
N SER A 202 4.88 -31.47 34.17
CA SER A 202 6.32 -31.18 34.06
C SER A 202 7.24 -32.43 34.04
N THR A 203 6.71 -33.61 34.38
CA THR A 203 7.40 -34.91 34.34
C THR A 203 7.39 -35.61 33.00
N ASN A 204 6.41 -35.31 32.16
CA ASN A 204 6.25 -36.00 30.89
C ASN A 204 6.92 -35.15 29.81
N ARG A 205 8.13 -35.54 29.36
CA ARG A 205 8.85 -34.86 28.28
C ARG A 205 8.04 -34.71 26.98
N ALA A 206 6.93 -35.43 26.84
CA ALA A 206 5.98 -35.28 25.74
C ALA A 206 5.01 -34.07 25.86
N LYS A 207 4.91 -33.43 27.03
CA LYS A 207 4.14 -32.20 27.29
C LYS A 207 5.07 -31.13 27.85
N ASP A 208 5.77 -30.39 26.98
CA ASP A 208 6.83 -29.45 27.39
C ASP A 208 6.36 -28.00 27.55
N ASP A 209 5.06 -27.79 27.76
CA ASP A 209 4.52 -26.45 28.01
C ASP A 209 4.99 -25.92 29.38
N LYS A 210 5.45 -24.68 29.41
CA LYS A 210 5.97 -24.00 30.63
C LYS A 210 5.23 -22.72 30.95
N GLU A 211 4.37 -22.24 30.07
CA GLU A 211 3.61 -21.00 30.23
C GLU A 211 2.13 -21.35 30.17
N PHE A 212 1.43 -21.02 31.25
CA PHE A 212 0.03 -21.35 31.45
C PHE A 212 -0.76 -20.10 31.84
N VAL A 213 -2.00 -20.02 31.37
CA VAL A 213 -2.98 -19.02 31.82
C VAL A 213 -4.21 -19.74 32.32
N GLN A 214 -4.66 -19.41 33.52
CA GLN A 214 -5.92 -19.90 34.05
C GLN A 214 -7.04 -18.91 33.73
N LYS A 215 -8.15 -19.41 33.20
CA LYS A 215 -9.40 -18.65 33.04
C LYS A 215 -10.60 -19.60 33.16
N ASP A 216 -11.62 -19.20 33.93
CA ASP A 216 -12.84 -19.99 34.15
C ASP A 216 -12.57 -21.43 34.62
N GLY A 217 -11.56 -21.61 35.48
CA GLY A 217 -11.14 -22.91 36.01
C GLY A 217 -10.33 -23.79 35.03
N LEU A 218 -10.12 -23.33 33.79
CA LEU A 218 -9.31 -24.03 32.78
C LEU A 218 -7.88 -23.52 32.68
N LEU A 219 -6.97 -24.41 32.27
CA LEU A 219 -5.62 -24.08 31.83
C LEU A 219 -5.52 -23.90 30.32
N TYR A 220 -5.07 -22.73 29.90
CA TYR A 220 -4.72 -22.35 28.53
C TYR A 220 -3.20 -22.34 28.36
N ILE A 221 -2.75 -22.58 27.13
CA ILE A 221 -1.34 -22.54 26.72
C ILE A 221 -1.17 -21.63 25.51
N SER A 222 -0.04 -20.95 25.44
CA SER A 222 0.31 -20.08 24.32
C SER A 222 0.90 -20.87 23.14
N ARG A 223 0.41 -20.62 21.93
CA ARG A 223 0.93 -21.21 20.68
C ARG A 223 1.14 -20.13 19.63
N PHE A 224 2.25 -20.21 18.90
CA PHE A 224 2.50 -19.34 17.76
C PHE A 224 1.70 -19.82 16.55
N SER A 225 0.99 -18.90 15.91
CA SER A 225 0.22 -19.13 14.69
C SER A 225 0.39 -17.94 13.74
N PRO A 226 0.45 -18.16 12.41
CA PRO A 226 0.51 -17.05 11.47
C PRO A 226 -0.79 -16.24 11.49
N ASP A 227 -0.67 -14.92 11.61
CA ASP A 227 -1.77 -13.98 11.37
C ASP A 227 -1.88 -13.70 9.88
N LEU A 228 -2.85 -14.34 9.22
CA LEU A 228 -3.00 -14.25 7.76
C LEU A 228 -3.40 -12.84 7.30
N ASP A 229 -4.12 -12.08 8.13
CA ASP A 229 -4.63 -10.76 7.76
C ASP A 229 -3.53 -9.72 7.79
N ILE A 230 -2.75 -9.69 8.89
CA ILE A 230 -1.58 -8.80 9.03
C ILE A 230 -0.52 -9.16 7.99
N ASN A 231 -0.24 -10.44 7.79
CA ASN A 231 0.72 -10.89 6.77
C ASN A 231 0.29 -10.47 5.36
N SER A 232 -1.00 -10.58 5.04
CA SER A 232 -1.54 -10.12 3.75
C SER A 232 -1.44 -8.60 3.58
N LEU A 233 -1.61 -7.82 4.65
CA LEU A 233 -1.44 -6.37 4.64
C LEU A 233 0.04 -5.97 4.47
N PHE A 234 0.94 -6.65 5.18
CA PHE A 234 2.38 -6.46 5.06
C PHE A 234 2.85 -6.80 3.64
N ASN A 235 2.47 -7.95 3.10
CA ASN A 235 2.84 -8.36 1.74
C ASN A 235 2.33 -7.37 0.69
N ARG A 236 1.12 -6.83 0.86
CA ARG A 236 0.58 -5.76 -0.01
C ARG A 236 1.42 -4.49 0.04
N ARG A 237 1.89 -4.07 1.23
CA ARG A 237 2.75 -2.88 1.38
C ARG A 237 4.15 -3.10 0.83
N SER A 238 4.79 -4.22 1.16
CA SER A 238 6.12 -4.57 0.66
C SER A 238 6.17 -4.65 -0.88
N ALA A 239 5.09 -5.17 -1.49
CA ALA A 239 4.93 -5.18 -2.94
C ALA A 239 4.81 -3.77 -3.55
N LEU A 240 4.18 -2.82 -2.85
CA LEU A 240 4.11 -1.41 -3.28
C LEU A 240 5.47 -0.71 -3.19
N ASP A 241 6.33 -1.11 -2.25
CA ASP A 241 7.70 -0.61 -2.09
C ASP A 241 8.72 -1.27 -3.04
N GLY A 242 8.25 -2.04 -4.02
CA GLY A 242 9.09 -2.69 -5.03
C GLY A 242 9.84 -3.94 -4.54
N ILE A 243 9.50 -4.44 -3.34
CA ILE A 243 10.04 -5.68 -2.78
C ILE A 243 9.04 -6.81 -3.05
N GLY A 244 9.26 -7.57 -4.12
CA GLY A 244 8.41 -8.71 -4.54
C GLY A 244 7.70 -8.47 -5.88
N ASN A 245 6.85 -9.41 -6.31
CA ASN A 245 6.06 -9.28 -7.53
C ASN A 245 4.69 -8.63 -7.21
N PRO A 246 4.46 -7.33 -7.52
CA PRO A 246 3.22 -6.65 -7.16
C PRO A 246 1.97 -7.21 -7.82
N LEU A 247 2.11 -8.04 -8.86
CA LEU A 247 0.98 -8.62 -9.60
C LEU A 247 0.45 -9.93 -8.99
N GLU A 248 1.19 -10.57 -8.08
CA GLU A 248 0.81 -11.87 -7.52
C GLU A 248 -0.17 -11.79 -6.33
N ALA A 249 -0.37 -10.60 -5.75
CA ALA A 249 -1.22 -10.39 -4.57
C ALA A 249 -2.46 -9.50 -4.81
N VAL A 250 -2.77 -9.13 -6.06
CA VAL A 250 -3.82 -8.14 -6.36
C VAL A 250 -5.06 -8.81 -6.93
N GLN A 251 -6.21 -8.55 -6.31
CA GLN A 251 -7.51 -8.96 -6.82
C GLN A 251 -7.84 -8.16 -8.09
N LYS A 252 -7.99 -8.87 -9.21
CA LYS A 252 -8.40 -8.26 -10.48
C LYS A 252 -9.91 -8.12 -10.51
N THR A 253 -10.39 -6.91 -10.79
CA THR A 253 -11.81 -6.59 -10.96
C THR A 253 -12.00 -5.84 -12.27
N PRO A 254 -13.09 -6.10 -13.04
CA PRO A 254 -13.41 -5.26 -14.20
C PRO A 254 -13.58 -3.80 -13.78
N ILE A 255 -12.99 -2.86 -14.52
CA ILE A 255 -13.06 -1.42 -14.21
C ILE A 255 -14.50 -0.88 -14.14
N ALA A 256 -15.45 -1.54 -14.81
CA ALA A 256 -16.87 -1.20 -14.74
C ALA A 256 -17.51 -1.49 -13.37
N LYS A 257 -16.87 -2.31 -12.53
CA LYS A 257 -17.32 -2.67 -11.18
C LYS A 257 -16.41 -2.12 -10.08
N SER A 258 -15.35 -1.42 -10.46
CA SER A 258 -14.37 -0.88 -9.53
C SER A 258 -14.81 0.47 -8.97
N GLN A 259 -14.23 0.86 -7.84
CA GLN A 259 -14.24 2.27 -7.41
C GLN A 259 -13.48 3.14 -8.42
N PRO A 260 -13.54 4.50 -8.31
CA PRO A 260 -12.76 5.36 -9.18
C PRO A 260 -11.32 4.89 -9.22
N SER A 261 -10.84 4.60 -10.42
CA SER A 261 -9.54 4.01 -10.66
C SER A 261 -8.70 4.91 -11.53
N LYS A 262 -7.39 4.89 -11.32
CA LYS A 262 -6.39 5.63 -12.11
C LYS A 262 -5.32 4.70 -12.63
N LEU A 263 -4.69 5.08 -13.74
CA LEU A 263 -3.55 4.35 -14.27
C LEU A 263 -2.33 4.56 -13.37
N CYS A 264 -1.69 3.45 -13.01
CA CYS A 264 -0.45 3.39 -12.26
C CYS A 264 0.60 2.60 -13.06
N ILE A 265 1.86 2.92 -12.81
CA ILE A 265 3.01 2.26 -13.44
C ILE A 265 3.80 1.58 -12.34
N GLY A 266 3.92 0.25 -12.39
CA GLY A 266 4.70 -0.50 -11.39
C GLY A 266 6.19 -0.18 -11.48
N ARG A 267 6.77 -0.29 -12.67
CA ARG A 267 8.17 0.05 -12.94
C ARG A 267 8.29 0.95 -14.16
N ILE A 268 8.79 2.16 -13.94
CA ILE A 268 8.96 3.17 -14.99
C ILE A 268 9.84 2.61 -16.12
N GLY A 269 9.39 2.81 -17.37
CA GLY A 269 10.05 2.31 -18.57
C GLY A 269 9.68 0.89 -18.98
N MET A 270 8.87 0.17 -18.17
CA MET A 270 8.37 -1.18 -18.46
C MET A 270 6.85 -1.13 -18.65
N THR A 271 6.39 -1.06 -19.90
CA THR A 271 4.98 -0.86 -20.27
C THR A 271 4.07 -2.00 -19.79
N GLU A 272 4.60 -3.21 -19.65
CA GLU A 272 3.90 -4.38 -19.12
C GLU A 272 3.53 -4.25 -17.63
N THR A 273 4.12 -3.28 -16.93
CA THR A 273 3.83 -2.99 -15.52
C THR A 273 2.74 -1.93 -15.34
N ILE A 274 2.09 -1.50 -16.42
CA ILE A 274 0.95 -0.58 -16.37
C ILE A 274 -0.30 -1.34 -15.88
N TYR A 275 -0.98 -0.78 -14.89
CA TYR A 275 -2.24 -1.30 -14.35
C TYR A 275 -3.17 -0.17 -13.91
N PHE A 276 -4.46 -0.45 -13.76
CA PHE A 276 -5.38 0.46 -13.09
C PHE A 276 -5.48 0.10 -11.62
N GLN A 277 -5.39 1.11 -10.75
CA GLN A 277 -5.52 0.98 -9.31
C GLN A 277 -6.77 1.72 -8.84
N GLU A 278 -7.58 1.05 -8.02
CA GLU A 278 -8.67 1.71 -7.30
C GLU A 278 -8.10 2.78 -6.36
N THR A 279 -8.72 3.96 -6.39
CA THR A 279 -8.44 5.05 -5.46
C THR A 279 -9.39 4.91 -4.27
N CYS A 280 -8.83 4.96 -3.06
CA CYS A 280 -9.60 4.90 -1.81
C CYS A 280 -9.86 6.29 -1.22
N ASP A 281 -9.47 7.35 -1.93
CA ASP A 281 -9.64 8.71 -1.46
C ASP A 281 -11.13 9.08 -1.40
N PRO A 282 -11.59 9.73 -0.31
CA PRO A 282 -12.97 10.13 -0.19
C PRO A 282 -13.32 11.14 -1.28
N ARG A 283 -14.48 10.94 -1.94
CA ARG A 283 -14.98 11.91 -2.92
C ARG A 283 -15.29 13.23 -2.23
N THR A 284 -14.55 14.28 -2.58
CA THR A 284 -14.84 15.65 -2.17
C THR A 284 -15.62 16.37 -3.26
N PRO A 285 -16.52 17.31 -2.94
CA PRO A 285 -17.13 18.18 -3.94
C PRO A 285 -16.06 18.99 -4.71
N PRO A 286 -16.28 19.33 -5.99
CA PRO A 286 -15.37 20.18 -6.73
C PRO A 286 -15.22 21.56 -6.07
N PRO A 287 -13.99 22.11 -5.96
CA PRO A 287 -13.78 23.48 -5.53
C PRO A 287 -14.34 24.48 -6.56
N PRO A 288 -14.38 25.78 -6.22
CA PRO A 288 -14.84 26.82 -7.13
C PRO A 288 -13.99 26.84 -8.41
N GLY A 289 -14.65 26.88 -9.58
CA GLY A 289 -14.04 26.89 -10.90
C GLY A 289 -13.73 25.50 -11.45
N PHE A 290 -14.07 24.42 -10.75
CA PHE A 290 -13.77 23.04 -11.14
C PHE A 290 -15.02 22.20 -11.38
N VAL A 291 -14.85 21.14 -12.17
CA VAL A 291 -15.86 20.11 -12.44
C VAL A 291 -15.22 18.73 -12.32
N ASP A 292 -16.03 17.75 -11.88
CA ASP A 292 -15.66 16.33 -11.96
C ASP A 292 -16.32 15.71 -13.18
N ILE A 293 -15.53 15.00 -13.98
CA ILE A 293 -15.94 14.40 -15.24
C ILE A 293 -15.73 12.90 -15.16
N LEU A 294 -16.80 12.14 -15.38
CA LEU A 294 -16.74 10.71 -15.61
C LEU A 294 -16.21 10.47 -17.03
N VAL A 295 -14.97 10.02 -17.11
CA VAL A 295 -14.24 9.88 -18.38
C VAL A 295 -14.86 8.76 -19.22
N ARG A 296 -14.94 9.01 -20.53
CA ARG A 296 -15.44 8.07 -21.55
C ARG A 296 -14.36 7.63 -22.51
N ALA A 297 -13.50 8.55 -22.93
CA ALA A 297 -12.35 8.24 -23.77
C ALA A 297 -11.23 9.26 -23.54
N ILE A 298 -9.99 8.79 -23.69
CA ILE A 298 -8.78 9.60 -23.60
C ILE A 298 -8.04 9.45 -24.92
N SER A 299 -7.58 10.56 -25.49
CA SER A 299 -6.73 10.53 -26.69
C SER A 299 -5.28 10.32 -26.26
N LEU A 300 -4.56 9.47 -27.00
CA LEU A 300 -3.15 9.20 -26.76
C LEU A 300 -2.29 10.01 -27.72
N ASN A 301 -1.46 10.88 -27.16
CA ASN A 301 -0.47 11.66 -27.89
C ASN A 301 0.94 11.09 -27.68
N ALA A 302 1.87 11.45 -28.58
CA ALA A 302 3.26 11.00 -28.48
C ALA A 302 3.88 11.40 -27.13
N LYS A 303 3.54 12.58 -26.61
CA LYS A 303 3.98 13.07 -25.30
C LYS A 303 3.51 12.16 -24.16
N ASP A 304 2.28 11.67 -24.20
CA ASP A 304 1.72 10.78 -23.18
C ASP A 304 2.51 9.46 -23.12
N VAL A 305 2.84 8.89 -24.28
CA VAL A 305 3.68 7.69 -24.37
C VAL A 305 5.10 7.94 -23.82
N TYR A 306 5.68 9.11 -24.08
CA TYR A 306 6.99 9.46 -23.51
C TYR A 306 6.93 9.67 -21.99
N ALA A 307 5.86 10.27 -21.48
CA ALA A 307 5.63 10.44 -20.04
C ALA A 307 5.46 9.08 -19.34
N LEU A 308 4.63 8.19 -19.90
CA LEU A 308 4.44 6.82 -19.39
C LEU A 308 5.73 6.00 -19.35
N ASN A 309 6.68 6.28 -20.25
CA ASN A 309 7.99 5.63 -20.27
C ASN A 309 9.07 6.36 -19.46
N GLY A 310 8.72 7.41 -18.70
CA GLY A 310 9.67 8.18 -17.89
C GLY A 310 10.71 8.96 -18.70
N ARG A 311 10.42 9.27 -19.97
CA ARG A 311 11.34 10.02 -20.86
C ARG A 311 11.10 11.53 -20.87
N VAL A 312 9.94 11.96 -20.35
CA VAL A 312 9.56 13.37 -20.28
C VAL A 312 8.96 13.61 -18.90
N GLU A 313 9.49 14.61 -18.19
CA GLU A 313 8.91 15.08 -16.94
C GLU A 313 7.63 15.86 -17.22
N THR A 314 6.60 15.60 -16.42
CA THR A 314 5.31 16.29 -16.47
C THR A 314 5.00 16.89 -15.11
N ARG A 315 4.38 18.07 -15.11
CA ARG A 315 3.91 18.70 -13.87
C ARG A 315 2.82 17.83 -13.27
N GLU A 316 2.84 17.68 -11.94
CA GLU A 316 1.83 16.91 -11.19
C GLU A 316 1.64 15.46 -11.68
N ALA A 317 2.69 14.87 -12.29
CA ALA A 317 2.67 13.51 -12.83
C ALA A 317 1.53 13.23 -13.84
N THR A 318 1.12 14.25 -14.59
CA THR A 318 0.04 14.13 -15.59
C THR A 318 0.51 13.33 -16.79
N ILE A 319 -0.35 12.49 -17.35
CA ILE A 319 -0.03 11.54 -18.43
C ILE A 319 -1.05 11.55 -19.57
N SER A 320 -1.93 12.55 -19.60
CA SER A 320 -2.83 12.86 -20.71
C SER A 320 -3.09 14.35 -20.78
N LEU A 321 -3.43 14.84 -21.98
CA LEU A 321 -3.72 16.26 -22.21
C LEU A 321 -5.12 16.53 -22.79
N GLU A 322 -5.85 15.49 -23.21
CA GLU A 322 -7.19 15.65 -23.76
C GLU A 322 -8.01 14.38 -23.59
N TRP A 323 -9.28 14.56 -23.21
CA TRP A 323 -10.23 13.48 -22.98
C TRP A 323 -11.67 13.98 -23.14
N SER A 324 -12.61 13.06 -23.17
CA SER A 324 -14.04 13.37 -23.18
C SER A 324 -14.78 12.57 -22.13
N GLY A 325 -15.92 13.08 -21.70
CA GLY A 325 -16.70 12.45 -20.66
C GLY A 325 -18.01 13.17 -20.36
N VAL A 326 -18.59 12.82 -19.21
CA VAL A 326 -19.84 13.39 -18.73
C VAL A 326 -19.59 14.08 -17.40
N VAL A 327 -20.06 15.32 -17.26
CA VAL A 327 -19.96 16.06 -16.00
C VAL A 327 -20.82 15.38 -14.94
N ILE A 328 -20.23 15.05 -13.78
CA ILE A 328 -20.92 14.39 -12.65
C ILE A 328 -21.00 15.25 -11.40
N ALA A 329 -20.13 16.27 -11.27
CA ALA A 329 -20.21 17.27 -10.22
C ALA A 329 -19.67 18.61 -10.71
N VAL A 330 -20.18 19.71 -10.15
CA VAL A 330 -19.88 21.08 -10.57
C VAL A 330 -19.62 21.95 -9.35
N GLY A 331 -18.55 22.76 -9.38
CA GLY A 331 -18.24 23.76 -8.36
C GLY A 331 -19.28 24.89 -8.35
N HIS A 332 -19.50 25.52 -7.19
CA HIS A 332 -20.66 26.39 -6.97
C HIS A 332 -20.70 27.69 -7.81
N ASP A 333 -19.57 28.14 -8.35
CA ASP A 333 -19.39 29.34 -9.17
C ASP A 333 -19.35 29.03 -10.69
N VAL A 334 -19.45 27.76 -11.07
CA VAL A 334 -19.47 27.34 -12.48
C VAL A 334 -20.90 27.37 -13.01
N SER A 335 -21.15 28.22 -14.01
CA SER A 335 -22.49 28.47 -14.56
C SER A 335 -22.70 27.96 -15.99
N HIS A 336 -21.63 27.75 -16.76
CA HIS A 336 -21.69 27.36 -18.17
C HIS A 336 -21.74 25.84 -18.40
N LEU A 337 -21.49 25.03 -17.37
CA LEU A 337 -21.56 23.56 -17.39
C LEU A 337 -22.51 23.05 -16.31
N ARG A 338 -23.19 21.94 -16.59
CA ARG A 338 -24.15 21.30 -15.68
C ARG A 338 -23.89 19.80 -15.60
N ILE A 339 -24.31 19.19 -14.49
CA ILE A 339 -24.30 17.72 -14.34
C ILE A 339 -25.09 17.10 -15.50
N GLY A 340 -24.50 16.09 -16.13
CA GLY A 340 -25.05 15.41 -17.31
C GLY A 340 -24.55 15.96 -18.66
N ASP A 341 -23.88 17.12 -18.69
CA ASP A 341 -23.31 17.64 -19.94
C ASP A 341 -22.19 16.71 -20.46
N SER A 342 -22.27 16.37 -21.74
CA SER A 342 -21.16 15.76 -22.48
C SER A 342 -20.12 16.82 -22.77
N VAL A 343 -18.85 16.54 -22.45
CA VAL A 343 -17.76 17.51 -22.59
C VAL A 343 -16.54 16.87 -23.22
N VAL A 344 -15.81 17.68 -23.98
CA VAL A 344 -14.42 17.43 -24.39
C VAL A 344 -13.51 18.39 -23.63
N VAL A 345 -12.35 17.93 -23.21
CA VAL A 345 -11.42 18.65 -22.34
C VAL A 345 -10.06 18.75 -23.00
N LEU A 346 -9.46 19.94 -22.91
CA LEU A 346 -8.05 20.18 -23.17
C LEU A 346 -7.40 20.65 -21.87
N GLY A 347 -6.72 19.75 -21.17
CA GLY A 347 -6.13 20.02 -19.86
C GLY A 347 -5.31 18.83 -19.37
N PRO A 348 -4.60 18.94 -18.25
CA PRO A 348 -3.80 17.85 -17.68
C PRO A 348 -4.67 16.78 -16.99
N GLY A 349 -4.43 15.51 -17.29
CA GLY A 349 -5.15 14.38 -16.68
C GLY A 349 -4.25 13.18 -16.36
N HIS A 350 -4.76 12.23 -15.58
CA HIS A 350 -4.01 11.14 -14.96
C HIS A 350 -4.46 9.74 -15.43
N PHE A 351 -5.15 9.65 -16.57
CA PHE A 351 -5.75 8.39 -17.02
C PHE A 351 -6.67 7.78 -15.94
N SER A 352 -7.51 8.62 -15.34
CA SER A 352 -8.50 8.23 -14.34
C SER A 352 -9.88 7.99 -14.95
N THR A 353 -10.66 7.12 -14.32
CA THR A 353 -12.10 6.95 -14.58
C THR A 353 -12.91 8.21 -14.25
N ILE A 354 -12.44 9.02 -13.30
CA ILE A 354 -13.00 10.32 -12.96
C ILE A 354 -11.85 11.32 -12.88
N GLU A 355 -11.95 12.39 -13.65
CA GLU A 355 -10.96 13.46 -13.69
C GLU A 355 -11.60 14.76 -13.19
N ARG A 356 -10.86 15.47 -12.33
CA ARG A 356 -11.22 16.82 -11.88
C ARG A 356 -10.43 17.82 -12.70
N VAL A 357 -11.11 18.77 -13.33
CA VAL A 357 -10.46 19.78 -14.16
C VAL A 357 -11.12 21.14 -13.98
N ALA A 358 -10.38 22.20 -14.27
CA ALA A 358 -10.94 23.54 -14.28
C ALA A 358 -12.01 23.66 -15.38
N ALA A 359 -13.16 24.23 -15.02
CA ALA A 359 -14.35 24.29 -15.87
C ALA A 359 -14.13 25.05 -17.19
N TRP A 360 -13.15 25.96 -17.24
CA TRP A 360 -12.81 26.70 -18.46
C TRP A 360 -12.08 25.84 -19.51
N ALA A 361 -11.50 24.70 -19.10
CA ALA A 361 -10.78 23.77 -19.96
C ALA A 361 -11.70 22.72 -20.62
N ALA A 362 -12.96 22.69 -20.18
CA ALA A 362 -13.98 21.78 -20.69
C ALA A 362 -14.93 22.53 -21.63
N HIS A 363 -15.15 21.97 -22.81
CA HIS A 363 -16.10 22.46 -23.80
C HIS A 363 -17.26 21.47 -23.93
N ARG A 364 -18.50 21.98 -23.91
CA ARG A 364 -19.69 21.15 -24.07
C ARG A 364 -19.79 20.63 -25.51
N MET A 365 -19.89 19.31 -25.64
CA MET A 365 -20.11 18.64 -26.91
C MET A 365 -21.53 18.88 -27.43
N LEU A 366 -21.68 18.93 -28.75
CA LEU A 366 -22.98 18.99 -29.41
C LEU A 366 -23.70 17.63 -29.32
N PRO A 367 -25.04 17.61 -29.36
CA PRO A 367 -25.80 16.36 -29.40
C PRO A 367 -25.36 15.46 -30.56
N GLY A 368 -25.02 14.20 -30.26
CA GLY A 368 -24.59 13.21 -31.25
C GLY A 368 -23.08 13.18 -31.54
N GLU A 369 -22.29 14.10 -31.00
CA GLU A 369 -20.83 14.02 -31.09
C GLU A 369 -20.28 12.80 -30.34
N SER A 370 -19.27 12.15 -30.91
CA SER A 370 -18.72 10.92 -30.36
C SER A 370 -17.66 11.20 -29.28
N TYR A 371 -17.79 10.52 -28.14
CA TYR A 371 -16.76 10.53 -27.10
C TYR A 371 -15.40 10.04 -27.60
N THR A 372 -15.33 9.19 -28.61
CA THR A 372 -14.04 8.69 -29.12
C THR A 372 -13.41 9.59 -30.18
N ILE A 373 -14.20 10.46 -30.84
CA ILE A 373 -13.72 11.35 -31.91
C ILE A 373 -13.37 12.73 -31.35
N MET A 374 -14.24 13.32 -30.53
CA MET A 374 -14.02 14.67 -30.01
C MET A 374 -12.69 14.89 -29.30
N PRO A 375 -12.19 13.97 -28.44
CA PRO A 375 -10.92 14.20 -27.76
C PRO A 375 -9.72 14.08 -28.71
N THR A 376 -9.87 13.77 -29.99
CA THR A 376 -8.73 13.73 -30.94
C THR A 376 -8.44 15.07 -31.60
N LEU A 377 -9.22 16.11 -31.28
CA LEU A 377 -9.20 17.41 -31.95
C LEU A 377 -8.48 18.52 -31.16
N PRO A 378 -8.76 18.73 -29.85
CA PRO A 378 -8.37 19.97 -29.17
C PRO A 378 -6.86 20.21 -29.16
N LEU A 379 -6.05 19.22 -28.80
CA LEU A 379 -4.60 19.42 -28.67
C LEU A 379 -3.95 19.66 -30.02
N VAL A 380 -4.29 18.85 -31.03
CA VAL A 380 -3.65 18.91 -32.36
C VAL A 380 -4.08 20.16 -33.14
N TYR A 381 -5.36 20.52 -33.12
CA TYR A 381 -5.84 21.74 -33.77
C TYR A 381 -5.45 22.99 -32.98
N GLY A 382 -5.48 22.94 -31.65
CA GLY A 382 -4.99 24.03 -30.80
C GLY A 382 -3.51 24.33 -31.03
N THR A 383 -2.68 23.27 -31.07
CA THR A 383 -1.23 23.41 -31.37
C THR A 383 -1.00 23.97 -32.76
N ALA A 384 -1.72 23.48 -33.77
CA ALA A 384 -1.59 23.97 -35.13
C ALA A 384 -2.04 25.43 -35.29
N LEU A 385 -3.17 25.81 -34.70
CA LEU A 385 -3.66 27.19 -34.70
C LEU A 385 -2.64 28.11 -34.02
N TYR A 386 -2.19 27.76 -32.82
CA TYR A 386 -1.22 28.56 -32.09
C TYR A 386 0.11 28.70 -32.84
N ALA A 387 0.60 27.60 -33.42
CA ALA A 387 1.83 27.62 -34.21
C ALA A 387 1.72 28.52 -35.46
N LEU A 388 0.64 28.41 -36.23
CA LEU A 388 0.47 29.11 -37.50
C LEU A 388 0.03 30.57 -37.31
N ARG A 389 -0.97 30.82 -36.45
CA ARG A 389 -1.59 32.13 -36.22
C ARG A 389 -0.77 32.98 -35.25
N ASP A 390 -0.45 32.42 -34.08
CA ASP A 390 0.07 33.19 -32.95
C ASP A 390 1.59 33.21 -32.86
N ARG A 391 2.30 32.21 -33.40
CA ARG A 391 3.77 32.14 -33.40
C ARG A 391 4.37 32.50 -34.75
N ALA A 392 3.87 31.90 -35.82
CA ALA A 392 4.36 32.19 -37.17
C ALA A 392 3.69 33.42 -37.81
N HIS A 393 2.55 33.88 -37.30
CA HIS A 393 1.77 34.96 -37.92
C HIS A 393 1.61 34.77 -39.43
N LEU A 394 1.30 33.54 -39.85
CA LEU A 394 1.23 33.14 -41.26
C LEU A 394 0.20 34.01 -41.99
N ARG A 395 0.59 34.51 -43.16
CA ARG A 395 -0.26 35.37 -44.00
C ARG A 395 -0.69 34.66 -45.27
N PRO A 396 -1.84 35.03 -45.85
CA PRO A 396 -2.23 34.56 -47.18
C PRO A 396 -1.13 34.84 -48.21
N GLY A 397 -0.86 33.86 -49.07
CA GLY A 397 0.19 33.92 -50.09
C GLY A 397 1.59 33.51 -49.62
N GLU A 398 1.83 33.39 -48.31
CA GLU A 398 3.10 32.87 -47.80
C GLU A 398 3.22 31.36 -47.99
N SER A 399 4.46 30.87 -48.01
CA SER A 399 4.80 29.46 -48.13
C SER A 399 5.14 28.84 -46.77
N VAL A 400 4.64 27.64 -46.50
CA VAL A 400 4.87 26.91 -45.25
C VAL A 400 5.32 25.47 -45.50
N LEU A 401 6.38 25.05 -44.81
CA LEU A 401 6.80 23.64 -44.72
C LEU A 401 6.30 23.03 -43.42
N ILE A 402 5.42 22.03 -43.50
CA ILE A 402 4.84 21.33 -42.36
C ILE A 402 5.41 19.92 -42.31
N HIS A 403 6.22 19.60 -41.32
CA HIS A 403 6.74 18.25 -41.18
C HIS A 403 5.69 17.26 -40.66
N SER A 404 5.88 15.98 -41.01
CA SER A 404 5.01 14.88 -40.59
C SER A 404 3.54 15.05 -40.99
N GLY A 405 3.27 15.46 -42.23
CA GLY A 405 1.93 15.77 -42.75
C GLY A 405 0.90 14.63 -42.62
N GLY A 406 1.36 13.38 -42.61
CA GLY A 406 0.50 12.21 -42.36
C GLY A 406 0.26 11.87 -40.89
N GLY A 407 0.71 12.70 -39.95
CA GLY A 407 0.41 12.61 -38.52
C GLY A 407 -0.69 13.58 -38.12
N ALA A 408 -1.29 13.40 -36.95
CA ALA A 408 -2.46 14.18 -36.51
C ALA A 408 -2.22 15.71 -36.53
N LEU A 409 -1.11 16.16 -35.94
CA LEU A 409 -0.73 17.58 -35.96
C LEU A 409 -0.46 18.10 -37.39
N GLY A 410 0.24 17.31 -38.21
CA GLY A 410 0.55 17.68 -39.59
C GLY A 410 -0.71 17.87 -40.42
N MET A 411 -1.68 16.95 -40.31
CA MET A 411 -2.97 17.05 -40.99
C MET A 411 -3.76 18.28 -40.53
N ALA A 412 -3.81 18.55 -39.21
CA ALA A 412 -4.48 19.72 -38.67
C ALA A 412 -3.83 21.03 -39.16
N ALA A 413 -2.50 21.11 -39.13
CA ALA A 413 -1.74 22.26 -39.60
C ALA A 413 -1.92 22.51 -41.10
N ILE A 414 -1.95 21.46 -41.93
CA ILE A 414 -2.23 21.59 -43.37
C ILE A 414 -3.64 22.15 -43.57
N ALA A 415 -4.65 21.60 -42.91
CA ALA A 415 -6.03 22.06 -43.05
C ALA A 415 -6.21 23.54 -42.64
N ILE A 416 -5.54 23.97 -41.57
CA ILE A 416 -5.56 25.38 -41.13
C ILE A 416 -4.80 26.26 -42.12
N ALA A 417 -3.60 25.87 -42.55
CA ALA A 417 -2.81 26.64 -43.51
C ALA A 417 -3.53 26.82 -44.85
N GLN A 418 -4.31 25.82 -45.30
CA GLN A 418 -5.14 25.93 -46.50
C GLN A 418 -6.20 27.02 -46.34
N ARG A 419 -6.89 27.06 -45.20
CA ARG A 419 -7.87 28.10 -44.89
C ARG A 419 -7.25 29.49 -44.75
N MET A 420 -5.97 29.56 -44.36
CA MET A 420 -5.21 30.81 -44.31
C MET A 420 -4.67 31.24 -45.69
N GLY A 421 -4.88 30.45 -46.74
CA GLY A 421 -4.45 30.79 -48.11
C GLY A 421 -2.93 30.68 -48.33
N ALA A 422 -2.24 29.81 -47.59
CA ALA A 422 -0.81 29.59 -47.74
C ALA A 422 -0.47 28.53 -48.80
N THR A 423 0.73 28.62 -49.37
CA THR A 423 1.31 27.57 -50.23
C THR A 423 1.98 26.53 -49.35
N ILE A 424 1.48 25.29 -49.40
CA ILE A 424 1.87 24.25 -48.43
C ILE A 424 2.82 23.25 -49.06
N TYR A 425 3.91 22.98 -48.34
CA TYR A 425 4.82 21.87 -48.54
C TYR A 425 4.81 20.98 -47.30
N THR A 426 4.98 19.68 -47.46
CA THR A 426 4.96 18.76 -46.31
C THR A 426 5.88 17.57 -46.50
N THR A 427 6.14 16.84 -45.42
CA THR A 427 6.90 15.58 -45.45
C THR A 427 6.09 14.42 -44.91
N ALA A 428 6.27 13.23 -45.49
CA ALA A 428 5.65 11.99 -45.04
C ALA A 428 6.68 10.84 -45.03
N GLY A 429 6.61 9.98 -44.02
CA GLY A 429 7.62 8.93 -43.80
C GLY A 429 7.37 7.60 -44.51
N SER A 430 6.23 7.42 -45.17
CA SER A 430 5.91 6.19 -45.91
C SER A 430 5.05 6.49 -47.13
N ALA A 431 5.10 5.61 -48.14
CA ALA A 431 4.29 5.72 -49.35
C ALA A 431 2.78 5.77 -49.03
N ALA A 432 2.32 4.94 -48.09
CA ALA A 432 0.92 4.94 -47.64
C ALA A 432 0.51 6.29 -47.01
N ARG A 433 1.34 6.87 -46.14
CA ARG A 433 1.06 8.19 -45.54
C ARG A 433 1.10 9.30 -46.59
N ARG A 434 2.02 9.24 -47.55
CA ARG A 434 2.09 10.18 -48.68
C ARG A 434 0.81 10.13 -49.50
N ALA A 435 0.35 8.94 -49.88
CA ALA A 435 -0.89 8.75 -50.62
C ALA A 435 -2.11 9.28 -49.83
N ALA A 436 -2.17 9.02 -48.52
CA ALA A 436 -3.23 9.53 -47.66
C ALA A 436 -3.26 11.06 -47.61
N VAL A 437 -2.10 11.72 -47.44
CA VAL A 437 -1.99 13.18 -47.44
C VAL A 437 -2.46 13.77 -48.77
N ILE A 438 -2.05 13.20 -49.90
CA ILE A 438 -2.46 13.65 -51.23
C ILE A 438 -3.97 13.49 -51.40
N ALA A 439 -4.51 12.32 -51.10
CA ALA A 439 -5.91 11.99 -51.33
C ALA A 439 -6.87 12.74 -50.39
N GLN A 440 -6.51 12.88 -49.10
CA GLN A 440 -7.40 13.46 -48.09
C GLN A 440 -7.27 14.98 -47.96
N LEU A 441 -6.07 15.52 -48.19
CA LEU A 441 -5.80 16.96 -48.02
C LEU A 441 -5.67 17.69 -49.37
N GLY A 442 -5.73 16.98 -50.50
CA GLY A 442 -5.72 17.58 -51.83
C GLY A 442 -4.40 18.26 -52.20
N LEU A 443 -3.28 17.85 -51.59
CA LEU A 443 -1.96 18.37 -51.94
C LEU A 443 -1.43 17.72 -53.22
N SER A 444 -0.76 18.50 -54.06
CA SER A 444 -0.02 17.97 -55.21
C SER A 444 1.10 17.03 -54.76
N GLU A 445 1.33 15.96 -55.53
CA GLU A 445 2.44 15.03 -55.27
C GLU A 445 3.81 15.74 -55.22
N ALA A 446 3.97 16.83 -55.98
CA ALA A 446 5.19 17.64 -56.00
C ALA A 446 5.44 18.41 -54.69
N HIS A 447 4.42 18.54 -53.82
CA HIS A 447 4.49 19.26 -52.55
C HIS A 447 4.69 18.33 -51.35
N VAL A 448 4.77 17.01 -51.57
CA VAL A 448 4.93 16.02 -50.50
C VAL A 448 6.28 15.31 -50.63
N PHE A 449 7.16 15.53 -49.66
CA PHE A 449 8.53 15.02 -49.65
C PHE A 449 8.74 13.89 -48.62
N ASN A 450 9.92 13.26 -48.62
CA ASN A 450 10.29 12.25 -47.62
C ASN A 450 10.63 12.91 -46.27
N SER A 451 10.18 12.32 -45.16
CA SER A 451 10.47 12.82 -43.80
C SER A 451 11.63 12.07 -43.11
N ARG A 452 12.25 11.09 -43.76
CA ARG A 452 13.27 10.21 -43.14
C ARG A 452 14.71 10.55 -43.52
N ASP A 453 14.89 11.44 -44.48
CA ASP A 453 16.18 11.91 -44.97
C ASP A 453 16.08 13.39 -45.36
N THR A 454 17.19 13.98 -45.79
CA THR A 454 17.27 15.39 -46.18
C THR A 454 16.81 15.67 -47.61
N SER A 455 16.24 14.70 -48.34
CA SER A 455 15.80 14.89 -49.72
C SER A 455 14.72 15.98 -49.87
N PHE A 456 13.95 16.24 -48.81
CA PHE A 456 12.97 17.34 -48.80
C PHE A 456 13.61 18.70 -49.05
N VAL A 457 14.89 18.90 -48.70
CA VAL A 457 15.60 20.18 -48.92
C VAL A 457 15.68 20.48 -50.42
N GLN A 458 16.01 19.46 -51.24
CA GLN A 458 16.05 19.60 -52.69
C GLN A 458 14.66 19.86 -53.27
N GLY A 459 13.64 19.18 -52.73
CA GLY A 459 12.24 19.39 -53.09
C GLY A 459 11.79 20.83 -52.83
N VAL A 460 12.03 21.34 -51.61
CA VAL A 460 11.72 22.72 -51.22
C VAL A 460 12.47 23.71 -52.11
N ASN A 461 13.77 23.52 -52.32
CA ASN A 461 14.58 24.40 -53.16
C ASN A 461 14.01 24.47 -54.58
N LYS A 462 13.70 23.32 -55.18
CA LYS A 462 13.09 23.25 -56.52
C LYS A 462 11.74 23.96 -56.59
N MET A 463 10.87 23.74 -55.62
CA MET A 463 9.52 24.32 -55.59
C MET A 463 9.50 25.82 -55.28
N THR A 464 10.54 26.32 -54.61
CA THR A 464 10.66 27.74 -54.21
C THR A 464 11.69 28.51 -55.03
N CYS A 465 12.23 27.91 -56.10
CA CYS A 465 13.28 28.48 -56.94
C CYS A 465 14.50 28.99 -56.13
N GLY A 466 14.91 28.22 -55.11
CA GLY A 466 16.04 28.57 -54.24
C GLY A 466 15.74 29.61 -53.16
N ARG A 467 14.52 30.17 -53.12
CA ARG A 467 14.16 31.16 -52.11
C ARG A 467 14.03 30.55 -50.71
N GLY A 468 13.53 29.32 -50.60
CA GLY A 468 13.10 28.73 -49.35
C GLY A 468 11.65 29.05 -48.99
N VAL A 469 11.22 28.63 -47.80
CA VAL A 469 9.85 28.83 -47.29
C VAL A 469 9.78 29.95 -46.25
N ASP A 470 8.63 30.62 -46.15
CA ASP A 470 8.45 31.72 -45.20
C ASP A 470 8.23 31.23 -43.77
N VAL A 471 7.64 30.04 -43.62
CA VAL A 471 7.36 29.40 -42.32
C VAL A 471 7.76 27.92 -42.35
N VAL A 472 8.33 27.43 -41.26
CA VAL A 472 8.51 25.99 -41.01
C VAL A 472 7.81 25.62 -39.71
N ILE A 473 6.94 24.60 -39.74
CA ILE A 473 6.39 23.95 -38.55
C ILE A 473 7.12 22.62 -38.39
N ASN A 474 8.06 22.56 -37.45
CA ASN A 474 8.98 21.45 -37.30
C ASN A 474 8.60 20.48 -36.17
N SER A 475 8.71 19.18 -36.48
CA SER A 475 8.61 18.08 -35.52
C SER A 475 9.75 17.06 -35.70
N LEU A 476 10.73 17.35 -36.56
CA LEU A 476 11.90 16.50 -36.81
C LEU A 476 13.01 16.86 -35.81
N VAL A 477 14.00 15.98 -35.65
CA VAL A 477 15.07 16.12 -34.65
C VAL A 477 16.46 16.01 -35.30
N GLY A 478 17.51 16.46 -34.60
CA GLY A 478 18.89 16.39 -35.06
C GLY A 478 19.11 16.98 -36.45
N ASP A 479 19.90 16.30 -37.29
CA ASP A 479 20.28 16.80 -38.63
C ASP A 479 19.11 17.20 -39.52
N LEU A 480 17.95 16.55 -39.36
CA LEU A 480 16.74 16.88 -40.12
C LEU A 480 16.13 18.22 -39.64
N MET A 481 16.17 18.53 -38.34
CA MET A 481 15.80 19.86 -37.84
C MET A 481 16.72 20.93 -38.41
N HIS A 482 18.05 20.70 -38.38
CA HIS A 482 19.03 21.65 -38.94
C HIS A 482 18.87 21.85 -40.44
N ALA A 483 18.59 20.78 -41.19
CA ALA A 483 18.28 20.87 -42.61
C ALA A 483 17.02 21.72 -42.87
N SER A 484 16.01 21.58 -42.00
CA SER A 484 14.77 22.36 -42.05
C SER A 484 15.00 23.83 -41.71
N TRP A 485 15.87 24.12 -40.73
CA TRP A 485 16.27 25.47 -40.35
C TRP A 485 16.89 26.23 -41.54
N ARG A 486 17.72 25.54 -42.34
CA ARG A 486 18.33 26.10 -43.56
C ARG A 486 17.35 26.29 -44.73
N CYS A 487 16.17 25.67 -44.69
CA CYS A 487 15.12 25.83 -45.71
C CYS A 487 14.35 27.15 -45.61
N LEU A 488 14.59 27.96 -44.58
CA LEU A 488 13.94 29.26 -44.44
C LEU A 488 14.39 30.27 -45.49
N ALA A 489 13.42 30.99 -46.03
CA ALA A 489 13.62 32.21 -46.80
C ALA A 489 14.09 33.38 -45.90
N PRO A 490 14.59 34.48 -46.49
CA PRO A 490 14.75 35.75 -45.78
C PRO A 490 13.49 36.15 -45.03
N TYR A 491 13.64 36.61 -43.79
CA TYR A 491 12.56 36.93 -42.84
C TYR A 491 11.67 35.73 -42.45
N GLY A 492 12.18 34.52 -42.65
CA GLY A 492 11.47 33.29 -42.34
C GLY A 492 11.26 33.06 -40.84
N ARG A 493 10.23 32.27 -40.50
CA ARG A 493 9.89 31.91 -39.11
C ARG A 493 9.89 30.41 -38.93
N PHE A 494 10.70 29.94 -37.99
CA PHE A 494 10.75 28.53 -37.61
C PHE A 494 10.01 28.33 -36.29
N VAL A 495 9.02 27.45 -36.31
CA VAL A 495 8.23 27.09 -35.13
C VAL A 495 8.51 25.63 -34.79
N GLU A 496 9.25 25.43 -33.70
CA GLU A 496 9.56 24.13 -33.13
C GLU A 496 8.42 23.68 -32.21
N VAL A 497 7.78 22.56 -32.57
CA VAL A 497 6.78 21.90 -31.73
C VAL A 497 7.32 20.63 -31.06
N GLY A 498 8.48 20.14 -31.49
CA GLY A 498 9.16 19.01 -30.88
C GLY A 498 9.89 19.40 -29.60
N LYS A 499 9.84 18.53 -28.58
CA LYS A 499 10.47 18.79 -27.28
C LYS A 499 11.86 18.17 -27.10
N ARG A 500 12.18 17.14 -27.90
CA ARG A 500 13.37 16.31 -27.68
C ARG A 500 14.67 17.10 -27.73
N GLU A 501 14.88 17.85 -28.82
CA GLU A 501 16.10 18.64 -29.00
C GLU A 501 16.27 19.71 -27.90
N LEU A 502 15.15 20.27 -27.43
CA LEU A 502 15.13 21.27 -26.36
C LEU A 502 15.54 20.66 -25.01
N ILE A 503 15.06 19.45 -24.70
CA ILE A 503 15.42 18.72 -23.48
C ILE A 503 16.90 18.30 -23.51
N ASP A 504 17.38 17.87 -24.68
CA ASP A 504 18.76 17.38 -24.87
C ASP A 504 19.80 18.52 -24.97
N ALA A 505 19.38 19.78 -24.73
CA ALA A 505 20.22 20.98 -24.86
C ALA A 505 20.93 21.09 -26.22
N GLY A 506 20.17 20.85 -27.30
CA GLY A 506 20.66 20.93 -28.67
C GLY A 506 21.24 22.30 -29.03
N LYS A 507 22.13 22.32 -30.02
CA LYS A 507 22.77 23.55 -30.52
C LYS A 507 22.05 24.02 -31.78
N LEU A 508 21.92 25.33 -31.95
CA LEU A 508 21.33 25.92 -33.15
C LEU A 508 22.38 26.70 -33.95
N ASP A 509 22.39 26.50 -35.26
CA ASP A 509 23.31 27.23 -36.15
C ASP A 509 22.89 28.70 -36.26
N MET A 510 23.79 29.60 -35.85
CA MET A 510 23.49 31.03 -35.76
C MET A 510 23.54 31.77 -37.10
N ASP A 511 24.13 31.18 -38.13
CA ASP A 511 24.30 31.79 -39.45
C ASP A 511 22.96 32.07 -40.16
N VAL A 512 21.95 31.23 -39.93
CA VAL A 512 20.61 31.42 -40.51
C VAL A 512 19.93 32.70 -40.01
N PHE A 513 20.28 33.19 -38.81
CA PHE A 513 19.75 34.48 -38.33
C PHE A 513 20.21 35.67 -39.18
N LEU A 514 21.30 35.55 -39.97
CA LEU A 514 21.68 36.57 -40.95
C LEU A 514 20.60 36.80 -42.03
N ARG A 515 19.65 35.87 -42.16
CA ARG A 515 18.47 36.02 -43.02
C ARG A 515 17.34 36.80 -42.35
N ASN A 516 17.56 37.42 -41.19
CA ASN A 516 16.52 38.02 -40.33
C ASN A 516 15.45 36.99 -39.92
N ALA A 517 15.85 35.73 -39.76
CA ALA A 517 14.96 34.65 -39.37
C ALA A 517 14.60 34.73 -37.89
N THR A 518 13.47 34.11 -37.51
CA THR A 518 13.09 33.91 -36.11
C THR A 518 12.96 32.42 -35.81
N PHE A 519 13.31 32.03 -34.58
CA PHE A 519 13.14 30.67 -34.08
C PHE A 519 12.29 30.74 -32.82
N THR A 520 11.18 30.02 -32.79
CA THR A 520 10.26 29.97 -31.66
C THR A 520 10.00 28.53 -31.27
N ALA A 521 10.14 28.20 -30.00
CA ALA A 521 9.69 26.95 -29.42
C ALA A 521 8.57 27.21 -28.40
N PHE A 522 7.61 26.29 -28.28
CA PHE A 522 6.57 26.37 -27.24
C PHE A 522 6.08 24.98 -26.83
N ASP A 523 5.55 24.86 -25.60
CA ASP A 523 4.83 23.69 -25.11
C ASP A 523 3.40 24.11 -24.75
N LEU A 524 2.41 23.68 -25.55
CA LEU A 524 1.01 24.09 -25.35
C LEU A 524 0.47 23.66 -23.98
N SER A 525 0.96 22.54 -23.44
CA SER A 525 0.52 22.05 -22.13
C SER A 525 1.00 22.93 -20.96
N ASP A 526 2.11 23.65 -21.12
CA ASP A 526 2.62 24.51 -20.06
C ASP A 526 1.78 25.79 -19.92
N LEU A 527 1.14 26.23 -21.01
CA LEU A 527 0.20 27.36 -20.99
C LEU A 527 -0.98 27.14 -20.03
N PHE A 528 -1.35 25.88 -19.78
CA PHE A 528 -2.41 25.54 -18.83
C PHE A 528 -2.07 26.00 -17.40
N PHE A 529 -0.80 25.89 -17.01
CA PHE A 529 -0.33 26.16 -15.65
C PHE A 529 0.18 27.59 -15.45
N HIS A 530 0.18 28.41 -16.50
CA HIS A 530 0.70 29.76 -16.45
C HIS A 530 -0.39 30.77 -16.03
N ASP A 531 0.02 32.02 -15.85
CA ASP A 531 -0.88 33.13 -15.52
C ASP A 531 -2.04 33.30 -16.53
N LYS A 532 -3.04 34.08 -16.12
CA LYS A 532 -4.29 34.25 -16.87
C LYS A 532 -4.04 34.70 -18.32
N ILE A 533 -3.04 35.55 -18.57
CA ILE A 533 -2.74 36.09 -19.91
C ILE A 533 -2.37 34.96 -20.88
N HIS A 534 -1.51 34.03 -20.45
CA HIS A 534 -1.06 32.93 -21.29
C HIS A 534 -2.11 31.83 -21.41
N ARG A 535 -2.87 31.59 -20.33
CA ARG A 535 -3.98 30.63 -20.31
C ARG A 535 -5.15 31.04 -21.20
N ASP A 536 -5.46 32.33 -21.27
CA ASP A 536 -6.56 32.85 -22.11
C ASP A 536 -6.30 32.60 -23.61
N CYS A 537 -5.05 32.31 -24.02
CA CYS A 537 -4.75 31.84 -25.38
C CYS A 537 -5.40 30.49 -25.70
N LEU A 538 -5.58 29.60 -24.71
CA LEU A 538 -6.26 28.32 -24.91
C LEU A 538 -7.78 28.49 -25.13
N GLN A 539 -8.33 29.64 -24.73
CA GLN A 539 -9.76 29.96 -24.88
C GLN A 539 -10.08 30.68 -26.21
N ARG A 540 -9.07 31.21 -26.91
CA ARG A 540 -9.20 32.02 -28.15
C ARG A 540 -8.83 31.24 -29.41
#